data_AF-A0A7Y4MUG7-F1
#
_entry.id   AF-A0A7Y4MUG7-F1
#
_cell.length_a   1.000
_cell.length_b   1.000
_cell.length_c   1.000
_cell.angle_alpha   90.00
_cell.angle_beta   90.00
_cell.angle_gamma   90.00
#
_symmetry.space_group_name_H-M   'P 1'
#
loop_
_entity.id
_entity.type
_entity.pdbx_description
1 polymer ?
#
loop_
_entity_poly.entity_id
_entity_poly.type
_entity_poly.pdbx_seq_one_letter_code
_entity_poly.pdbx_strand_id
1 'polypeptide(L)'
;MQGDVGNDSEEVAMRRKPAWKEMWSSLFATVFPTDTLLAALRKMERHQVRLLGVVGEGGGLLGLVSEEHILAAWRGDPLAPVSGVMARAGAPG
;
A
#
# COMPACT_ATOMS: atom_id res chain seq x y z
N MET A 1 26.83 28.11 -45.15
CA MET A 1 25.35 28.14 -45.17
C MET A 1 24.86 27.55 -43.87
N GLN A 2 24.29 28.42 -43.04
CA GLN A 2 23.57 28.11 -41.81
C GLN A 2 22.30 27.33 -42.22
N GLY A 3 22.08 26.16 -41.65
CA GLY A 3 20.85 25.40 -41.79
C GLY A 3 20.24 25.19 -40.41
N ASP A 4 19.25 26.02 -40.10
CA ASP A 4 18.34 25.89 -38.97
C ASP A 4 17.48 24.64 -39.19
N VAL A 5 17.50 23.70 -38.24
CA VAL A 5 16.53 22.60 -38.17
C VAL A 5 16.21 22.33 -36.71
N GLY A 6 15.04 22.80 -36.30
CA GLY A 6 14.08 22.00 -35.55
C GLY A 6 14.46 21.65 -34.11
N ASN A 7 14.03 22.52 -33.19
CA ASN A 7 13.37 22.05 -31.97
C ASN A 7 12.30 21.02 -32.38
N ASP A 8 12.46 19.75 -32.00
CA ASP A 8 11.42 18.78 -31.67
C ASP A 8 12.08 17.40 -31.44
N SER A 9 12.42 17.13 -30.19
CA SER A 9 12.53 15.77 -29.68
C SER A 9 11.89 15.78 -28.30
N GLU A 10 10.58 15.91 -28.36
CA GLU A 10 9.63 15.61 -27.32
C GLU A 10 9.91 14.23 -26.68
N GLU A 11 9.66 14.18 -25.37
CA GLU A 11 8.96 13.06 -24.75
C GLU A 11 9.49 11.64 -24.95
N VAL A 12 10.72 11.39 -24.50
CA VAL A 12 11.01 10.14 -23.79
C VAL A 12 11.70 10.45 -22.47
N ALA A 13 11.15 11.41 -21.74
CA ALA A 13 11.24 11.42 -20.29
C ALA A 13 10.44 10.22 -19.78
N MET A 14 11.02 9.03 -19.94
CA MET A 14 10.70 7.82 -19.18
C MET A 14 10.70 8.26 -17.73
N ARG A 15 9.52 8.62 -17.24
CA ARG A 15 9.25 9.07 -15.88
C ARG A 15 9.64 7.90 -15.00
N ARG A 16 10.90 7.89 -14.58
CA ARG A 16 11.50 6.91 -13.69
C ARG A 16 10.85 7.15 -12.34
N LYS A 17 9.57 6.77 -12.25
CA LYS A 17 8.87 6.50 -10.99
C LYS A 17 9.86 5.64 -10.24
N PRO A 18 10.34 6.13 -9.11
CA PRO A 18 11.59 5.63 -8.62
C PRO A 18 11.34 4.17 -8.25
N ALA A 19 12.15 3.27 -8.82
CA ALA A 19 11.89 1.83 -8.82
C ALA A 19 11.63 1.29 -7.41
N TRP A 20 12.13 1.97 -6.37
CA TRP A 20 11.77 1.71 -4.99
C TRP A 20 10.25 1.76 -4.79
N LYS A 21 9.51 2.79 -5.21
CA LYS A 21 8.07 2.89 -4.94
C LYS A 21 7.27 1.69 -5.47
N GLU A 22 7.64 1.18 -6.65
CA GLU A 22 7.02 -0.03 -7.21
C GLU A 22 7.53 -1.31 -6.54
N MET A 23 8.82 -1.36 -6.18
CA MET A 23 9.42 -2.47 -5.44
C MET A 23 8.84 -2.59 -4.03
N TRP A 24 8.64 -1.48 -3.32
CA TRP A 24 7.96 -1.41 -2.03
C TRP A 24 6.48 -1.77 -2.19
N SER A 25 5.77 -1.27 -3.21
CA SER A 25 4.39 -1.70 -3.50
C SER A 25 4.26 -3.19 -3.82
N SER A 26 5.29 -3.81 -4.42
CA SER A 26 5.35 -5.25 -4.69
C SER A 26 5.70 -6.08 -3.44
N LEU A 27 6.45 -5.49 -2.51
CA LEU A 27 6.87 -6.11 -1.25
C LEU A 27 5.85 -5.96 -0.11
N PHE A 28 4.96 -4.98 -0.18
CA PHE A 28 3.90 -4.80 0.81
C PHE A 28 2.67 -5.62 0.41
N ALA A 29 2.43 -6.73 1.11
CA ALA A 29 1.13 -7.37 1.07
C ALA A 29 0.06 -6.38 1.59
N THR A 30 -1.06 -6.29 0.89
CA THR A 30 -2.15 -5.35 1.22
C THR A 30 -3.42 -6.08 1.63
N VAL A 31 -4.32 -5.41 2.34
CA VAL A 31 -5.67 -5.88 2.69
C VAL A 31 -6.68 -4.77 2.47
N PHE A 32 -7.95 -5.14 2.36
CA PHE A 32 -9.05 -4.19 2.35
C PHE A 32 -9.45 -3.79 3.79
N PRO A 33 -10.03 -2.59 3.99
CA PRO A 33 -10.49 -2.15 5.31
C PRO A 33 -11.58 -3.05 5.92
N THR A 34 -12.28 -3.80 5.06
CA THR A 34 -13.34 -4.76 5.41
C THR A 34 -12.84 -6.19 5.62
N ASP A 35 -11.57 -6.48 5.28
CA ASP A 35 -10.98 -7.79 5.60
C ASP A 35 -10.97 -7.98 7.12
N THR A 36 -11.12 -9.23 7.56
CA THR A 36 -11.11 -9.56 8.98
C THR A 36 -9.69 -9.58 9.54
N LEU A 37 -9.58 -9.40 10.87
CA LEU A 37 -8.32 -9.58 11.59
C LEU A 37 -7.69 -10.96 11.31
N LEU A 38 -8.52 -12.02 11.28
CA LEU A 38 -8.08 -13.37 10.93
C LEU A 38 -7.53 -13.46 9.50
N ALA A 39 -8.20 -12.85 8.52
CA ALA A 39 -7.74 -12.83 7.14
C ALA A 39 -6.41 -12.11 7.00
N ALA A 40 -6.24 -10.98 7.72
CA ALA A 40 -5.01 -10.21 7.77
C ALA A 40 -3.84 -11.01 8.37
N LEU A 41 -4.02 -11.68 9.53
CA LEU A 41 -2.97 -12.52 10.12
C LEU A 41 -2.58 -13.68 9.20
N ARG A 42 -3.56 -14.37 8.60
CA ARG A 42 -3.25 -15.44 7.64
C ARG A 42 -2.50 -14.90 6.42
N LYS A 43 -2.75 -13.64 6.02
CA LYS A 43 -2.01 -12.99 4.93
C LYS A 43 -0.59 -12.67 5.36
N MET A 44 -0.40 -12.10 6.55
CA MET A 44 0.92 -11.89 7.16
C MET A 44 1.75 -13.18 7.18
N GLU A 45 1.17 -14.28 7.67
CA GLU A 45 1.81 -15.59 7.72
C GLU A 45 2.18 -16.11 6.31
N ARG A 46 1.25 -16.09 5.34
CA ARG A 46 1.54 -16.57 3.97
C ARG A 46 2.61 -15.77 3.27
N HIS A 47 2.66 -14.46 3.51
CA HIS A 47 3.62 -13.56 2.87
C HIS A 47 4.90 -13.34 3.71
N GLN A 48 5.00 -13.94 4.90
CA GLN A 48 6.11 -13.75 5.84
C GLN A 48 6.39 -12.28 6.16
N VAL A 49 5.32 -11.50 6.32
CA VAL A 49 5.38 -10.06 6.67
C VAL A 49 4.62 -9.82 7.97
N ARG A 50 5.00 -8.80 8.73
CA ARG A 50 4.30 -8.38 9.96
C ARG A 50 3.57 -7.04 9.83
N LEU A 51 3.54 -6.49 8.62
CA LEU A 51 2.94 -5.20 8.30
C LEU A 51 2.19 -5.32 6.98
N LEU A 52 0.95 -4.84 6.95
CA LEU A 52 0.13 -4.80 5.75
C LEU A 52 -0.31 -3.37 5.45
N GLY A 53 -0.34 -3.04 4.17
CA GLY A 53 -1.00 -1.83 3.69
C GLY A 53 -2.52 -2.02 3.64
N VAL A 54 -3.29 -1.11 4.21
CA VAL A 54 -4.75 -1.11 4.06
C VAL A 54 -5.10 -0.23 2.87
N VAL A 55 -5.68 -0.82 1.83
CA VAL A 55 -6.00 -0.11 0.57
C VAL A 55 -7.52 -0.07 0.35
N GLY A 56 -8.01 1.05 -0.16
CA GLY A 56 -9.41 1.19 -0.58
C GLY A 56 -9.64 0.56 -1.95
N GLU A 57 -10.90 0.47 -2.37
CA GLU A 57 -11.30 -0.10 -3.67
C GLU A 57 -10.61 0.58 -4.87
N GLY A 58 -10.33 1.89 -4.77
CA GLY A 58 -9.59 2.64 -5.78
C GLY A 58 -8.05 2.45 -5.75
N GLY A 59 -7.53 1.52 -4.95
CA GLY A 59 -6.09 1.26 -4.80
C GLY A 59 -5.33 2.30 -3.96
N GLY A 60 -6.04 3.28 -3.38
CA GLY A 60 -5.45 4.28 -2.49
C GLY A 60 -5.10 3.69 -1.12
N LEU A 61 -3.91 4.02 -0.60
CA LEU A 61 -3.49 3.64 0.74
C LEU A 61 -4.30 4.42 1.79
N LEU A 62 -5.09 3.71 2.59
CA LEU A 62 -5.90 4.25 3.68
C LEU A 62 -5.14 4.24 5.01
N GLY A 63 -4.18 3.32 5.16
CA GLY A 63 -3.43 3.16 6.41
C GLY A 63 -2.55 1.93 6.42
N LEU A 64 -2.02 1.61 7.59
CA LEU A 64 -1.17 0.47 7.85
C LEU A 64 -1.71 -0.33 9.05
N VAL A 65 -1.58 -1.66 9.00
CA VAL A 65 -1.90 -2.53 10.13
C VAL A 65 -0.73 -3.47 10.40
N SER A 66 -0.28 -3.52 11.66
CA SER A 66 0.78 -4.42 12.12
C SER A 66 0.17 -5.64 12.82
N GLU A 67 0.95 -6.71 12.93
CA GLU A 67 0.58 -7.88 13.72
C GLU A 67 0.23 -7.51 15.18
N GLU A 68 0.99 -6.58 15.78
CA GLU A 68 0.74 -6.08 17.14
C GLU A 68 -0.64 -5.42 17.28
N HIS A 69 -1.03 -4.56 16.33
CA HIS A 69 -2.37 -3.95 16.34
C HIS A 69 -3.46 -5.01 16.28
N ILE A 70 -3.27 -6.05 15.47
CA ILE A 70 -4.24 -7.14 15.35
C ILE A 70 -4.31 -7.95 16.64
N LEU A 71 -3.17 -8.35 17.21
CA LEU A 71 -3.11 -9.15 18.44
C LEU A 71 -3.69 -8.42 19.65
N ALA A 72 -3.52 -7.09 19.72
CA ALA A 72 -4.13 -6.26 20.75
C ALA A 72 -5.66 -6.30 20.68
N ALA A 73 -6.25 -6.33 19.47
CA ALA A 73 -7.69 -6.40 19.26
C ALA A 73 -8.25 -7.83 19.22
N TRP A 74 -7.39 -8.84 19.05
CA TRP A 74 -7.76 -10.23 18.80
C TRP A 74 -8.65 -10.85 19.88
N ARG A 75 -8.45 -10.45 21.15
CA ARG A 75 -9.23 -10.97 22.28
C ARG A 75 -10.71 -10.55 22.24
N GLY A 76 -11.07 -9.54 21.44
CA GLY A 76 -12.45 -9.10 21.25
C GLY A 76 -13.17 -9.98 20.22
N ASP A 77 -12.86 -9.78 18.94
CA ASP A 77 -13.50 -10.47 17.81
C ASP A 77 -12.50 -10.67 16.65
N PRO A 78 -12.07 -11.91 16.36
CA PRO A 78 -11.20 -12.23 15.21
C PRO A 78 -11.81 -11.90 13.84
N LEU A 79 -13.14 -11.73 13.76
CA LEU A 79 -13.87 -11.37 12.55
C LEU A 79 -14.08 -9.87 12.42
N ALA A 80 -13.64 -9.07 13.39
CA ALA A 80 -13.69 -7.62 13.28
C ALA A 80 -12.92 -7.10 12.06
N PRO A 81 -13.35 -5.98 11.47
CA PRO A 81 -12.70 -5.41 10.30
C PRO A 81 -11.35 -4.77 10.67
N VAL A 82 -10.37 -4.90 9.77
CA VAL A 82 -9.04 -4.28 9.90
C VAL A 82 -9.12 -2.76 10.08
N SER A 83 -10.10 -2.10 9.47
CA SER A 83 -10.32 -0.66 9.61
C SER A 83 -10.56 -0.19 11.05
N GLY A 84 -10.98 -1.08 11.96
CA GLY A 84 -11.17 -0.77 13.37
C GLY A 84 -9.87 -0.66 14.17
N VAL A 85 -8.74 -1.16 13.63
CA VAL A 85 -7.46 -1.26 14.36
C VAL A 85 -6.27 -0.67 13.62
N MET A 86 -6.42 -0.34 12.34
CA MET A 86 -5.33 0.22 11.52
C MET A 86 -4.89 1.61 11.99
N ALA A 87 -3.61 1.91 11.81
CA ALA A 87 -3.11 3.28 11.85
C ALA A 87 -3.50 3.98 10.53
N ARG A 88 -4.36 4.99 10.60
CA ARG A 88 -4.80 5.71 9.41
C ARG A 88 -3.68 6.57 8.84
N ALA A 89 -3.55 6.58 7.52
CA ALA A 89 -2.78 7.62 6.85
C ALA A 89 -3.48 8.96 7.12
N GLY A 90 -2.76 9.94 7.64
CA GLY A 90 -3.30 11.30 7.79
C GLY A 90 -3.83 11.80 6.43
N ALA A 91 -4.91 12.57 6.45
CA ALA A 91 -5.44 13.17 5.24
C ALA A 91 -4.32 13.97 4.54
N PRO A 92 -4.17 13.87 3.20
CA PRO A 92 -3.37 14.87 2.49
C PRO A 92 -4.02 16.23 2.74
N GLY A 93 -3.28 17.11 3.42
CA GLY A 93 -3.66 18.52 3.57
C GLY A 93 -3.55 19.28 2.25
#